data_AF-A0A1X4IXA4-F1
#
_entry.id   AF-A0A1X4IXA4-F1
#
_cell.length_a   1.000
_cell.length_b   1.000
_cell.length_c   1.000
_cell.angle_alpha   90.00
_cell.angle_beta   90.00
_cell.angle_gamma   90.00
#
_symmetry.space_group_name_H-M   'P 1'
#
loop_
_entity.id
_entity.type
_entity.pdbx_description
1 polymer ?
#
loop_
_entity_poly.entity_id
_entity_poly.type
_entity_poly.pdbx_seq_one_letter_code
_entity_poly.pdbx_strand_id
1 'polypeptide(L)'
;MNTGVAVHLDIFFRVHLPMVFGEICVDPFGWTDMTDMQKARLAAVEGEAQEVLQQIIDVIDIGSTLGRFEGFQKPPEVASPYFSMAAFHNQAAAAICTSAFDLRGAIMSSLLCAELAAKSLALASGTSKERLERKIGHHLQKLRPDLERLGSFDTEAFLALAKKLPNFVQSRYAERRWSRSECAEVVLAAQKMLAMTARHFAQNTFANSVIQQQ
;
A
#
# COMPACT_ATOMS: atom_id res chain seq x y z
N MET A 1 11.23 5.05 10.27
CA MET A 1 11.02 5.75 8.99
C MET A 1 10.13 4.87 8.15
N ASN A 2 8.96 5.35 7.73
CA ASN A 2 8.03 4.56 6.93
C ASN A 2 8.52 4.50 5.48
N THR A 3 8.50 3.31 4.90
CA THR A 3 9.02 3.05 3.56
C THR A 3 8.06 2.19 2.74
N GLY A 4 8.03 2.44 1.44
CA GLY A 4 7.35 1.65 0.44
C GLY A 4 8.17 1.64 -0.84
N VAL A 5 7.53 1.29 -1.96
CA VAL A 5 8.20 1.27 -3.28
C VAL A 5 7.40 1.98 -4.35
N ALA A 6 8.12 2.52 -5.31
CA ALA A 6 7.63 2.78 -6.65
C ALA A 6 8.35 1.83 -7.63
N VAL A 7 7.73 1.51 -8.76
CA VAL A 7 8.28 0.63 -9.78
C VAL A 7 8.13 1.27 -11.13
N HIS A 8 9.21 1.22 -11.91
CA HIS A 8 9.22 1.57 -13.32
C HIS A 8 10.20 0.65 -14.05
N LEU A 9 9.77 0.07 -15.18
CA LEU A 9 10.56 -0.88 -15.99
C LEU A 9 11.20 -2.01 -15.17
N ASP A 10 10.42 -2.66 -14.29
CA ASP A 10 10.85 -3.74 -13.38
C ASP A 10 11.94 -3.36 -12.36
N ILE A 11 12.25 -2.07 -12.24
CA ILE A 11 13.16 -1.52 -11.23
C ILE A 11 12.31 -0.99 -10.07
N PHE A 12 12.62 -1.47 -8.85
CA PHE A 12 12.01 -0.99 -7.63
C PHE A 12 12.84 0.15 -7.08
N PHE A 13 12.16 1.25 -6.77
CA PHE A 13 12.70 2.44 -6.16
C PHE A 13 12.18 2.54 -4.74
N ARG A 14 13.08 2.71 -3.79
CA ARG A 14 12.69 2.92 -2.40
C ARG A 14 12.08 4.31 -2.26
N VAL A 15 10.85 4.35 -1.76
CA VAL A 15 10.21 5.60 -1.33
C VAL A 15 10.41 5.76 0.17
N HIS A 16 11.01 6.85 0.60
CA HIS A 16 11.25 7.17 2.00
C HIS A 16 10.47 8.42 2.40
N LEU A 17 9.61 8.32 3.40
CA LEU A 17 8.92 9.51 3.91
C LEU A 17 9.86 10.26 4.87
N PRO A 18 10.30 11.49 4.55
CA PRO A 18 11.13 12.26 5.47
C PRO A 18 10.34 12.70 6.70
N MET A 19 11.05 12.91 7.81
CA MET A 19 10.50 13.63 8.95
C MET A 19 10.64 15.12 8.67
N VAL A 20 9.53 15.84 8.73
CA VAL A 20 9.46 17.24 8.36
C VAL A 20 8.80 18.04 9.48
N PHE A 21 9.32 19.23 9.76
CA PHE A 21 8.73 20.18 10.69
C PHE A 21 8.45 21.51 9.96
N GLY A 22 7.25 22.07 10.15
CA GLY A 22 6.83 23.33 9.51
C GLY A 22 6.25 23.15 8.10
N GLU A 23 6.13 24.26 7.37
CA GLU A 23 5.66 24.27 5.98
C GLU A 23 6.79 23.85 5.02
N ILE A 24 6.46 23.00 4.05
CA ILE A 24 7.41 22.57 3.02
C ILE A 24 6.81 22.54 1.62
N CYS A 25 7.68 22.77 0.64
CA CYS A 25 7.42 22.39 -0.74
C CYS A 25 7.74 20.89 -0.91
N VAL A 26 6.75 20.09 -1.27
CA VAL A 26 6.91 18.65 -1.48
C VAL A 26 7.30 18.40 -2.94
N ASP A 27 8.49 17.83 -3.15
CA ASP A 27 8.84 17.12 -4.40
C ASP A 27 8.77 15.61 -4.13
N PRO A 28 7.69 14.91 -4.55
CA PRO A 28 7.53 13.49 -4.30
C PRO A 28 8.65 12.63 -4.90
N PHE A 29 9.22 13.02 -6.05
CA PHE A 29 10.32 12.28 -6.68
C PHE A 29 11.63 12.44 -5.91
N GLY A 30 11.80 13.56 -5.20
CA GLY A 30 12.89 13.79 -4.26
C GLY A 30 12.93 12.82 -3.07
N TRP A 31 11.82 12.11 -2.81
CA TRP A 31 11.69 11.12 -1.72
C TRP A 31 11.93 9.69 -2.20
N THR A 32 12.51 9.54 -3.38
CA THR A 32 12.90 8.24 -3.95
C THR A 32 14.41 8.15 -4.09
N ASP A 33 14.93 6.94 -4.27
CA ASP A 33 16.33 6.68 -4.65
C ASP A 33 16.55 6.68 -6.18
N MET A 34 15.61 7.25 -6.96
CA MET A 34 15.78 7.44 -8.40
C MET A 34 16.92 8.40 -8.72
N THR A 35 17.74 8.02 -9.69
CA THR A 35 18.74 8.90 -10.30
C THR A 35 18.09 9.96 -11.18
N ASP A 36 18.81 11.07 -11.42
CA ASP A 36 18.32 12.15 -12.29
C ASP A 36 18.04 11.66 -13.72
N MET A 37 18.84 10.71 -14.22
CA MET A 37 18.61 10.09 -15.53
C MET A 37 17.29 9.32 -15.58
N GLN A 38 16.94 8.59 -14.51
CA GLN A 38 15.67 7.86 -14.41
C GLN A 38 14.48 8.82 -14.32
N LYS A 39 14.61 9.91 -13.55
CA LYS A 39 13.59 10.97 -13.47
C LYS A 39 13.39 11.66 -14.81
N ALA A 40 14.47 12.01 -15.51
CA ALA A 40 14.40 12.62 -16.84
C ALA A 40 13.74 11.69 -17.86
N ARG A 41 13.99 10.37 -17.78
CA ARG A 41 13.32 9.39 -18.62
C ARG A 41 11.81 9.31 -18.34
N LEU A 42 11.42 9.23 -17.08
CA LEU A 42 10.01 9.23 -16.68
C LEU A 42 9.27 10.45 -17.21
N ALA A 43 9.89 11.63 -17.12
CA ALA A 43 9.33 12.88 -17.63
C ALA A 43 9.20 12.90 -19.17
N ALA A 44 9.95 12.03 -19.89
CA ALA A 44 9.92 11.95 -21.34
C ALA A 44 8.81 11.02 -21.89
N VAL A 45 8.03 10.34 -21.03
CA VAL A 45 6.86 9.56 -21.46
C VAL A 45 5.61 10.09 -20.79
N GLU A 46 4.60 10.33 -21.61
CA GLU A 46 3.28 10.69 -21.13
C GLU A 46 2.68 9.54 -20.29
N GLY A 47 2.15 9.88 -19.11
CA GLY A 47 1.49 8.94 -18.22
C GLY A 47 2.41 8.17 -17.25
N GLU A 48 3.62 7.78 -17.64
CA GLU A 48 4.51 6.98 -16.77
C GLU A 48 4.91 7.73 -15.48
N ALA A 49 5.19 9.02 -15.60
CA ALA A 49 5.47 9.86 -14.42
C ALA A 49 4.26 9.91 -13.47
N GLN A 50 3.04 9.94 -14.00
CA GLN A 50 1.82 9.97 -13.19
C GLN A 50 1.56 8.64 -12.48
N GLU A 51 1.83 7.51 -13.15
CA GLU A 51 1.73 6.19 -12.54
C GLU A 51 2.71 6.03 -11.37
N VAL A 52 3.97 6.43 -11.57
CA VAL A 52 4.99 6.41 -10.51
C VAL A 52 4.61 7.36 -9.37
N LEU A 53 4.15 8.57 -9.69
CA LEU A 53 3.71 9.54 -8.70
C LEU A 53 2.57 8.97 -7.84
N GLN A 54 1.62 8.26 -8.44
CA GLN A 54 0.52 7.65 -7.70
C GLN A 54 1.02 6.58 -6.70
N GLN A 55 2.05 5.82 -7.06
CA GLN A 55 2.69 4.85 -6.17
C GLN A 55 3.43 5.54 -5.02
N ILE A 56 4.11 6.66 -5.29
CA ILE A 56 4.75 7.49 -4.25
C ILE A 56 3.69 8.05 -3.29
N ILE A 57 2.60 8.60 -3.82
CA ILE A 57 1.46 9.12 -3.03
C ILE A 57 0.88 8.01 -2.14
N ASP A 58 0.76 6.78 -2.63
CA ASP A 58 0.32 5.66 -1.80
C ASP A 58 1.21 5.49 -0.55
N VAL A 59 2.54 5.57 -0.71
CA VAL A 59 3.48 5.50 0.43
C VAL A 59 3.33 6.69 1.37
N ILE A 60 3.14 7.89 0.81
CA ILE A 60 2.95 9.12 1.60
C ILE A 60 1.69 9.02 2.46
N ASP A 61 0.55 8.60 1.88
CA ASP A 61 -0.70 8.47 2.61
C ASP A 61 -0.58 7.43 3.76
N ILE A 62 0.06 6.28 3.49
CA ILE A 62 0.34 5.26 4.51
C ILE A 62 1.18 5.84 5.65
N GLY A 63 2.29 6.48 5.30
CA GLY A 63 3.21 7.04 6.28
C GLY A 63 2.58 8.18 7.08
N SER A 64 1.71 8.96 6.45
CA SER A 64 1.02 10.09 7.08
C SER A 64 -0.03 9.65 8.10
N THR A 65 -0.80 8.61 7.79
CA THR A 65 -1.74 7.96 8.71
C THR A 65 -1.04 7.33 9.93
N LEU A 66 0.19 6.82 9.76
CA LEU A 66 1.01 6.34 10.89
C LEU A 66 1.60 7.48 11.73
N GLY A 67 2.10 8.52 11.06
CA GLY A 67 2.93 9.58 11.62
C GLY A 67 2.18 10.76 12.25
N ARG A 68 0.85 10.86 12.10
CA ARG A 68 0.02 12.00 12.53
C ARG A 68 0.42 13.33 11.85
N PHE A 69 0.45 13.33 10.52
CA PHE A 69 0.45 14.60 9.79
C PHE A 69 -0.91 15.30 9.96
N GLU A 70 -0.92 16.63 9.93
CA GLU A 70 -2.15 17.41 10.02
C GLU A 70 -3.14 16.99 8.91
N GLY A 71 -4.42 16.81 9.26
CA GLY A 71 -5.45 16.30 8.35
C GLY A 71 -5.50 14.77 8.19
N PHE A 72 -4.48 14.04 8.67
CA PHE A 72 -4.49 12.57 8.74
C PHE A 72 -4.94 12.10 10.12
N GLN A 73 -5.86 11.14 10.17
CA GLN A 73 -6.31 10.54 11.43
C GLN A 73 -5.80 9.11 11.56
N LYS A 74 -5.49 8.71 12.79
CA LYS A 74 -5.18 7.31 13.08
C LYS A 74 -6.43 6.45 12.90
N PRO A 75 -6.28 5.17 12.50
CA PRO A 75 -7.38 4.23 12.55
C PRO A 75 -8.00 4.17 13.96
N PRO A 76 -9.29 3.81 14.09
CA PRO A 76 -9.90 3.51 15.38
C PRO A 76 -9.07 2.49 16.18
N GLU A 77 -9.11 2.55 17.51
CA GLU A 77 -8.27 1.73 18.39
C GLU A 77 -8.33 0.23 18.06
N VAL A 78 -9.52 -0.28 17.74
CA VAL A 78 -9.72 -1.69 17.35
C VAL A 78 -9.03 -2.06 16.04
N ALA A 79 -8.89 -1.12 15.10
CA ALA A 79 -8.31 -1.32 13.76
C ALA A 79 -6.81 -0.97 13.72
N SER A 80 -6.36 -0.07 14.60
CA SER A 80 -5.00 0.48 14.60
C SER A 80 -3.88 -0.58 14.66
N PRO A 81 -3.98 -1.67 15.45
CA PRO A 81 -2.96 -2.72 15.45
C PRO A 81 -2.82 -3.41 14.09
N TYR A 82 -3.94 -3.69 13.41
CA TYR A 82 -3.93 -4.35 12.10
C TYR A 82 -3.35 -3.45 11.02
N PHE A 83 -3.72 -2.17 11.02
CA PHE A 83 -3.13 -1.18 10.11
C PHE A 83 -1.62 -1.05 10.31
N SER A 84 -1.16 -0.97 11.57
CA SER A 84 0.25 -0.84 11.90
C SER A 84 1.05 -2.07 11.47
N MET A 85 0.51 -3.27 11.70
CA MET A 85 1.12 -4.51 11.21
C MET A 85 1.12 -4.61 9.68
N ALA A 86 0.05 -4.17 9.01
CA ALA A 86 0.00 -4.13 7.56
C ALA A 86 1.12 -3.25 7.00
N ALA A 87 1.30 -2.06 7.56
CA ALA A 87 2.37 -1.15 7.15
C ALA A 87 3.77 -1.69 7.45
N PHE A 88 3.95 -2.40 8.57
CA PHE A 88 5.20 -3.13 8.83
C PHE A 88 5.51 -4.16 7.74
N HIS A 89 4.51 -4.92 7.30
CA HIS A 89 4.69 -5.88 6.21
C HIS A 89 4.91 -5.22 4.85
N ASN A 90 4.32 -4.04 4.60
CA ASN A 90 4.63 -3.23 3.42
C ASN A 90 6.11 -2.80 3.41
N GLN A 91 6.62 -2.36 4.55
CA GLN A 91 8.04 -1.98 4.71
C GLN A 91 8.97 -3.18 4.48
N ALA A 92 8.61 -4.35 5.00
CA ALA A 92 9.36 -5.58 4.77
C ALA A 92 9.37 -5.96 3.28
N ALA A 93 8.23 -5.89 2.60
CA ALA A 93 8.16 -6.15 1.15
C ALA A 93 9.04 -5.18 0.37
N ALA A 94 8.95 -3.88 0.67
CA ALA A 94 9.78 -2.84 0.08
C ALA A 94 11.28 -3.12 0.25
N ALA A 95 11.71 -3.41 1.47
CA ALA A 95 13.12 -3.69 1.78
C ALA A 95 13.65 -4.92 1.01
N ILE A 96 12.82 -5.96 0.84
CA ILE A 96 13.19 -7.16 0.08
C ILE A 96 13.32 -6.83 -1.42
N CYS A 97 12.35 -6.11 -1.99
CA CYS A 97 12.34 -5.72 -3.40
C CYS A 97 13.51 -4.82 -3.82
N THR A 98 13.94 -3.92 -2.94
CA THR A 98 15.05 -2.98 -3.18
C THR A 98 16.41 -3.58 -2.82
N SER A 99 16.46 -4.84 -2.39
CA SER A 99 17.69 -5.55 -2.02
C SER A 99 17.91 -6.76 -2.92
N ALA A 100 19.08 -7.40 -2.83
CA ALA A 100 19.42 -8.61 -3.58
C ALA A 100 18.80 -9.91 -2.98
N PHE A 101 17.64 -9.81 -2.33
CA PHE A 101 16.97 -10.94 -1.69
C PHE A 101 15.98 -11.65 -2.62
N ASP A 102 15.57 -12.85 -2.23
CA ASP A 102 14.56 -13.61 -2.95
C ASP A 102 13.17 -12.94 -2.86
N LEU A 103 12.57 -12.66 -4.02
CA LEU A 103 11.28 -11.97 -4.16
C LEU A 103 10.11 -12.74 -3.53
N ARG A 104 10.23 -14.04 -3.28
CA ARG A 104 9.21 -14.82 -2.53
C ARG A 104 8.94 -14.19 -1.16
N GLY A 105 9.96 -13.64 -0.50
CA GLY A 105 9.79 -12.94 0.77
C GLY A 105 8.94 -11.66 0.64
N ALA A 106 9.09 -10.94 -0.48
CA ALA A 106 8.30 -9.75 -0.77
C ALA A 106 6.85 -10.10 -1.09
N ILE A 107 6.61 -11.17 -1.87
CA ILE A 107 5.27 -11.70 -2.11
C ILE A 107 4.58 -12.04 -0.79
N MET A 108 5.24 -12.81 0.08
CA MET A 108 4.64 -13.22 1.35
C MET A 108 4.31 -12.04 2.26
N SER A 109 5.22 -11.06 2.33
CA SER A 109 5.00 -9.83 3.09
C SER A 109 3.85 -9.01 2.51
N SER A 110 3.75 -8.92 1.18
CA SER A 110 2.67 -8.21 0.49
C SER A 110 1.30 -8.84 0.75
N LEU A 111 1.21 -10.17 0.75
CA LEU A 111 -0.05 -10.85 1.04
C LEU A 111 -0.50 -10.64 2.49
N LEU A 112 0.43 -10.66 3.45
CA LEU A 112 0.13 -10.31 4.86
C LEU A 112 -0.31 -8.85 4.98
N CYS A 113 0.36 -7.93 4.28
CA CYS A 113 -0.01 -6.52 4.23
C CYS A 113 -1.46 -6.36 3.76
N ALA A 114 -1.81 -6.94 2.61
CA ALA A 114 -3.16 -6.86 2.05
C ALA A 114 -4.23 -7.45 2.98
N GLU A 115 -3.94 -8.60 3.60
CA GLU A 115 -4.87 -9.24 4.53
C GLU A 115 -5.13 -8.39 5.78
N LEU A 116 -4.06 -7.85 6.37
CA LEU A 116 -4.15 -7.02 7.57
C LEU A 116 -4.81 -5.67 7.28
N ALA A 117 -4.55 -5.07 6.11
CA ALA A 117 -5.24 -3.87 5.66
C ALA A 117 -6.77 -4.11 5.54
N ALA A 118 -7.16 -5.21 4.90
CA ALA A 118 -8.57 -5.58 4.75
C ALA A 118 -9.26 -5.87 6.11
N LYS A 119 -8.56 -6.56 7.03
CA LYS A 119 -9.02 -6.78 8.39
C LYS A 119 -9.16 -5.49 9.18
N SER A 120 -8.23 -4.55 9.02
CA SER A 120 -8.30 -3.22 9.63
C SER A 120 -9.58 -2.48 9.22
N LEU A 121 -9.92 -2.48 7.93
CA LEU A 121 -11.15 -1.88 7.43
C LEU A 121 -12.41 -2.54 7.99
N ALA A 122 -12.45 -3.88 8.03
CA ALA A 122 -13.61 -4.58 8.59
C ALA A 122 -13.79 -4.31 10.09
N LEU A 123 -12.72 -4.17 10.87
CA LEU A 123 -12.83 -3.77 12.27
C LEU A 123 -13.39 -2.35 12.39
N ALA A 124 -12.95 -1.44 11.52
CA ALA A 124 -13.48 -0.08 11.47
C ALA A 124 -14.98 -0.03 11.09
N SER A 125 -15.47 -1.00 10.32
CA SER A 125 -16.92 -1.13 10.02
C SER A 125 -17.74 -1.72 11.17
N GLY A 126 -17.11 -2.07 12.29
CA GLY A 126 -17.77 -2.69 13.45
C GLY A 126 -17.83 -4.22 13.38
N THR A 127 -17.03 -4.87 12.54
CA THR A 127 -16.93 -6.34 12.50
C THR A 127 -16.23 -6.85 13.75
N SER A 128 -16.71 -7.94 14.36
CA SER A 128 -16.06 -8.54 15.52
C SER A 128 -14.80 -9.34 15.13
N LYS A 129 -13.82 -9.42 16.04
CA LYS A 129 -12.58 -10.18 15.82
C LYS A 129 -12.87 -11.68 15.60
N GLU A 130 -13.85 -12.22 16.31
CA GLU A 130 -14.26 -13.63 16.19
C GLU A 130 -14.74 -13.95 14.79
N ARG A 131 -15.45 -13.01 14.13
CA ARG A 131 -15.89 -13.20 12.73
C ARG A 131 -14.69 -13.18 11.78
N LEU A 132 -13.71 -12.30 11.99
CA LEU A 132 -12.50 -12.24 11.16
C LEU A 132 -11.73 -13.56 11.21
N GLU A 133 -11.55 -14.11 12.42
CA GLU A 133 -10.78 -15.34 12.63
C GLU A 133 -11.51 -16.58 12.13
N ARG A 134 -12.82 -16.70 12.43
CA ARG A 134 -13.56 -17.95 12.17
C ARG A 134 -14.18 -18.04 10.78
N LYS A 135 -14.58 -16.91 10.16
CA LYS A 135 -15.38 -16.92 8.93
C LYS A 135 -14.64 -16.41 7.69
N ILE A 136 -13.68 -15.49 7.89
CA ILE A 136 -12.97 -14.84 6.78
C ILE A 136 -11.62 -15.51 6.54
N GLY A 137 -10.82 -15.74 7.59
CA GLY A 137 -9.48 -16.32 7.44
C GLY A 137 -8.63 -15.52 6.47
N HIS A 138 -8.14 -16.17 5.39
CA HIS A 138 -7.33 -15.57 4.33
C HIS A 138 -8.13 -15.21 3.05
N HIS A 139 -9.46 -15.36 3.06
CA HIS A 139 -10.29 -15.13 1.88
C HIS A 139 -10.83 -13.70 1.84
N LEU A 140 -10.05 -12.77 1.30
CA LEU A 140 -10.38 -11.33 1.31
C LEU A 140 -11.73 -11.00 0.65
N GLN A 141 -12.16 -11.80 -0.34
CA GLN A 141 -13.45 -11.62 -1.01
C GLN A 141 -14.65 -11.76 -0.05
N LYS A 142 -14.50 -12.49 1.06
CA LYS A 142 -15.56 -12.64 2.08
C LYS A 142 -15.78 -11.37 2.91
N LEU A 143 -14.89 -10.38 2.82
CA LEU A 143 -14.99 -9.09 3.53
C LEU A 143 -15.94 -8.10 2.85
N ARG A 144 -16.45 -8.40 1.65
CA ARG A 144 -17.33 -7.51 0.90
C ARG A 144 -18.46 -6.87 1.73
N PRO A 145 -19.28 -7.64 2.49
CA PRO A 145 -20.37 -7.04 3.28
C PRO A 145 -19.86 -6.13 4.42
N ASP A 146 -18.61 -6.31 4.85
CA ASP A 146 -17.99 -5.49 5.88
C ASP A 146 -17.46 -4.18 5.32
N LEU A 147 -16.92 -4.23 4.09
CA LEU A 147 -16.41 -3.06 3.39
C LEU A 147 -17.54 -2.17 2.86
N GLU A 148 -18.63 -2.76 2.37
CA GLU A 148 -19.81 -2.02 1.90
C GLU A 148 -20.46 -1.18 3.02
N ARG A 149 -20.30 -1.58 4.29
CA ARG A 149 -20.77 -0.80 5.47
C ARG A 149 -19.98 0.49 5.71
N LEU A 150 -18.82 0.68 5.07
CA LEU A 150 -17.99 1.88 5.21
C LEU A 150 -18.48 3.06 4.38
N GLY A 151 -19.53 2.87 3.55
CA GLY A 151 -20.20 3.94 2.82
C GLY A 151 -19.39 4.50 1.66
N SER A 152 -18.45 5.41 1.94
CA SER A 152 -17.64 6.11 0.93
C SER A 152 -16.41 5.32 0.44
N PHE A 153 -16.19 4.13 0.99
CA PHE A 153 -15.05 3.28 0.62
C PHE A 153 -15.30 2.57 -0.72
N ASP A 154 -14.37 2.72 -1.68
CA ASP A 154 -14.42 2.03 -2.97
C ASP A 154 -14.12 0.53 -2.81
N THR A 155 -15.16 -0.21 -2.44
CA THR A 155 -15.11 -1.65 -2.20
C THR A 155 -14.80 -2.43 -3.47
N GLU A 156 -15.29 -1.98 -4.63
CA GLU A 156 -15.05 -2.68 -5.90
C GLU A 156 -13.57 -2.59 -6.30
N ALA A 157 -12.98 -1.38 -6.29
CA ALA A 157 -11.57 -1.22 -6.60
C ALA A 157 -10.69 -2.01 -5.63
N PHE A 158 -11.02 -1.99 -4.33
CA PHE A 158 -10.27 -2.74 -3.33
C PHE A 158 -10.32 -4.25 -3.56
N LEU A 159 -11.50 -4.80 -3.85
CA LEU A 159 -11.67 -6.23 -4.10
C LEU A 159 -11.11 -6.66 -5.46
N ALA A 160 -11.08 -5.76 -6.45
CA ALA A 160 -10.40 -5.99 -7.72
C ALA A 160 -8.89 -6.13 -7.53
N LEU A 161 -8.27 -5.30 -6.69
CA LEU A 161 -6.85 -5.48 -6.30
C LEU A 161 -6.65 -6.80 -5.57
N ALA A 162 -7.52 -7.14 -4.62
CA ALA A 162 -7.43 -8.40 -3.88
C ALA A 162 -7.52 -9.65 -4.78
N LYS A 163 -8.22 -9.58 -5.92
CA LYS A 163 -8.29 -10.67 -6.92
C LYS A 163 -6.99 -10.88 -7.68
N LYS A 164 -6.15 -9.85 -7.82
CA LYS A 164 -4.84 -9.93 -8.48
C LYS A 164 -3.79 -10.61 -7.60
N LEU A 165 -4.03 -10.68 -6.29
CA LEU A 165 -3.11 -11.30 -5.35
C LEU A 165 -3.10 -12.84 -5.51
N PRO A 166 -1.92 -13.48 -5.54
CA PRO A 166 -1.85 -14.92 -5.62
C PRO A 166 -2.37 -15.60 -4.34
N ASN A 167 -2.72 -16.88 -4.47
CA ASN A 167 -3.20 -17.65 -3.33
C ASN A 167 -2.09 -17.79 -2.27
N PHE A 168 -2.39 -17.35 -1.06
CA PHE A 168 -1.46 -17.32 0.07
C PHE A 168 -0.82 -18.66 0.41
N VAL A 169 -1.62 -19.73 0.45
CA VAL A 169 -1.14 -21.06 0.84
C VAL A 169 -0.31 -21.68 -0.27
N GLN A 170 -0.77 -21.57 -1.52
CA GLN A 170 -0.05 -22.13 -2.66
C GLN A 170 1.28 -21.43 -2.89
N SER A 171 1.35 -20.12 -2.71
CA SER A 171 2.57 -19.32 -2.92
C SER A 171 3.71 -19.66 -1.95
N ARG A 172 3.40 -20.23 -0.78
CA ARG A 172 4.39 -20.65 0.22
C ARG A 172 5.15 -21.91 -0.17
N TYR A 173 4.47 -22.85 -0.82
CA TYR A 173 5.00 -24.19 -1.09
C TYR A 173 5.34 -24.43 -2.56
N ALA A 174 4.96 -23.50 -3.44
CA ALA A 174 5.33 -23.59 -4.84
C ALA A 174 6.84 -23.30 -5.01
N GLU A 175 7.56 -24.17 -5.71
CA GLU A 175 8.91 -23.92 -6.22
C GLU A 175 8.93 -22.90 -7.39
N ARG A 176 7.87 -22.10 -7.52
CA ARG A 176 7.75 -21.08 -8.56
C ARG A 176 8.75 -19.96 -8.30
N ARG A 177 9.57 -19.67 -9.30
CA ARG A 177 10.33 -18.41 -9.37
C ARG A 177 9.43 -17.31 -9.90
N TRP A 178 9.38 -16.20 -9.17
CA TRP A 178 8.64 -15.00 -9.54
C TRP A 178 9.54 -14.07 -10.34
N SER A 179 9.05 -13.52 -11.44
CA SER A 179 9.74 -12.42 -12.12
C SER A 179 9.68 -11.14 -11.30
N ARG A 180 10.49 -10.14 -11.65
CA ARG A 180 10.43 -8.81 -11.04
C ARG A 180 9.11 -8.12 -11.35
N SER A 181 8.61 -8.25 -12.58
CA SER A 181 7.31 -7.71 -13.00
C SER A 181 6.14 -8.31 -12.21
N GLU A 182 6.07 -9.64 -12.09
CA GLU A 182 5.02 -10.32 -11.31
C GLU A 182 5.10 -9.93 -9.83
N CYS A 183 6.31 -9.79 -9.29
CA CYS A 183 6.50 -9.31 -7.92
C CYS A 183 6.03 -7.87 -7.76
N ALA A 184 6.32 -7.00 -8.73
CA ALA A 184 5.89 -5.61 -8.71
C ALA A 184 4.37 -5.49 -8.69
N GLU A 185 3.67 -6.27 -9.52
CA GLU A 185 2.21 -6.29 -9.53
C GLU A 185 1.60 -6.63 -8.16
N VAL A 186 2.14 -7.64 -7.49
CA VAL A 186 1.65 -8.08 -6.17
C VAL A 186 1.98 -7.06 -5.08
N VAL A 187 3.20 -6.53 -5.08
CA VAL A 187 3.66 -5.55 -4.08
C VAL A 187 2.88 -4.24 -4.22
N LEU A 188 2.74 -3.73 -5.44
CA LEU A 188 1.98 -2.50 -5.71
C LEU A 188 0.50 -2.68 -5.42
N ALA A 189 -0.10 -3.85 -5.71
CA ALA A 189 -1.48 -4.11 -5.36
C ALA A 189 -1.70 -4.09 -3.84
N ALA A 190 -0.82 -4.75 -3.07
CA ALA A 190 -0.90 -4.75 -1.60
C ALA A 190 -0.66 -3.35 -1.01
N GLN A 191 0.32 -2.61 -1.53
CA GLN A 191 0.59 -1.23 -1.13
C GLN A 191 -0.61 -0.33 -1.42
N LYS A 192 -1.22 -0.47 -2.60
CA LYS A 192 -2.42 0.30 -2.97
C LYS A 192 -3.59 -0.02 -2.05
N MET A 193 -3.82 -1.28 -1.72
CA MET A 193 -4.84 -1.68 -0.75
C MET A 193 -4.60 -1.03 0.61
N LEU A 194 -3.38 -1.05 1.12
CA LEU A 194 -3.03 -0.38 2.38
C LEU A 194 -3.21 1.15 2.29
N ALA A 195 -2.86 1.76 1.17
CA ALA A 195 -3.07 3.19 0.95
C ALA A 195 -4.57 3.54 0.87
N MET A 196 -5.40 2.73 0.22
CA MET A 196 -6.86 2.89 0.25
C MET A 196 -7.39 2.81 1.68
N THR A 197 -6.88 1.88 2.49
CA THR A 197 -7.20 1.80 3.92
C THR A 197 -6.75 3.07 4.67
N ALA A 198 -5.55 3.57 4.40
CA ALA A 198 -5.03 4.78 5.02
C ALA A 198 -5.91 6.01 4.71
N ARG A 199 -6.29 6.16 3.43
CA ARG A 199 -7.17 7.23 2.94
C ARG A 199 -8.57 7.17 3.54
N HIS A 200 -9.12 5.98 3.74
CA HIS A 200 -10.42 5.84 4.39
C HIS A 200 -10.43 6.41 5.82
N PHE A 201 -9.30 6.27 6.54
CA PHE A 201 -9.19 6.83 7.88
C PHE A 201 -8.87 8.32 7.90
N ALA A 202 -8.35 8.89 6.82
CA ALA A 202 -7.95 10.30 6.78
C ALA A 202 -9.08 11.20 6.27
N GLN A 203 -9.19 12.40 6.83
CA GLN A 203 -10.12 13.43 6.34
C GLN A 203 -9.53 14.17 5.12
N ASN A 204 -8.20 14.33 5.09
CA ASN A 204 -7.42 14.86 3.96
C ASN A 204 -6.38 13.82 3.51
N THR A 205 -6.13 13.72 2.21
CA THR A 205 -5.14 12.79 1.64
C THR A 205 -4.28 13.53 0.61
N PHE A 206 -3.02 13.11 0.42
CA PHE A 206 -2.19 13.71 -0.63
C PHE A 206 -2.76 13.42 -2.03
N ALA A 207 -3.44 12.28 -2.19
CA ALA A 207 -4.19 11.98 -3.40
C ALA A 207 -5.24 13.06 -3.71
N ASN A 208 -6.01 13.50 -2.71
CA ASN A 208 -7.03 14.53 -2.90
C ASN A 208 -6.43 15.91 -3.23
N SER A 209 -5.27 16.26 -2.67
CA SER A 209 -4.61 17.55 -2.94
C SER A 209 -3.96 17.62 -4.32
N VAL A 210 -3.47 16.50 -4.86
CA VAL A 210 -2.86 16.46 -6.20
C VAL A 210 -3.92 16.49 -7.30
N ILE A 211 -5.10 15.91 -7.07
CA ILE A 211 -6.23 15.92 -8.02
C ILE A 211 -6.83 17.33 -8.18
N GLN A 212 -6.72 18.21 -7.19
CA GLN A 212 -7.24 19.59 -7.26
C GLN A 212 -6.34 20.57 -8.05
N GLN A 213 -5.16 20.13 -8.48
CA GLN A 213 -4.21 20.95 -9.25
C GLN A 213 -4.13 20.55 -10.74
N GLN A 214 -5.00 19.64 -11.18
CA GLN A 214 -5.21 19.28 -12.60
C GLN A 214 -6.54 19.85 -13.08
#